data_AF-A0A2D0I9F6-F1
#
_entry.id   AF-A0A2D0I9F6-F1
#
_cell.length_a   1.000
_cell.length_b   1.000
_cell.length_c   1.000
_cell.angle_alpha   90.00
_cell.angle_beta   90.00
_cell.angle_gamma   90.00
#
_symmetry.space_group_name_H-M   'P 1'
#
loop_
_entity.id
_entity.type
_entity.pdbx_description
1 polymer ?
#
loop_
_entity_poly.entity_id
_entity_poly.type
_entity_poly.pdbx_seq_one_letter_code
_entity_poly.pdbx_strand_id
1 'polypeptide(L)'
;MKDNDFSSLRAEFDQFVREKCDTGTCETTAEGENTEEPVPGFVDELADKLLAPHYCGAYFSRLDIKRIAEAIDESIPIKERKKMIKALFRHTTSKEYLRKAFDEFNRHFGGRILIYQELSEAFPASKGIFDEYTDKIKKTQKILDQMVLDFEEIEPTDEPMMI
;
A
#
# COMPACT_ATOMS: atom_id res chain seq x y z
N MET A 1 -15.10 -38.89 26.29
CA MET A 1 -14.00 -37.95 25.95
C MET A 1 -13.33 -37.58 27.26
N LYS A 2 -11.99 -37.60 27.34
CA LYS A 2 -11.26 -37.43 28.60
C LYS A 2 -11.22 -35.94 28.97
N ASP A 3 -11.85 -35.56 30.06
CA ASP A 3 -11.87 -34.19 30.61
C ASP A 3 -10.52 -33.68 31.15
N ASN A 4 -9.41 -34.40 30.89
CA ASN A 4 -8.06 -34.09 31.38
C ASN A 4 -7.13 -33.51 30.30
N ASP A 5 -7.64 -33.19 29.11
CA ASP A 5 -6.79 -32.71 28.00
C ASP A 5 -6.52 -31.20 28.07
N PHE A 6 -7.46 -30.41 28.60
CA PHE A 6 -7.35 -28.95 28.65
C PHE A 6 -6.31 -28.44 29.65
N SER A 7 -6.07 -29.17 30.74
CA SER A 7 -5.04 -28.79 31.72
C SER A 7 -3.63 -29.02 31.16
N SER A 8 -3.44 -30.09 30.36
CA SER A 8 -2.18 -30.35 29.65
C SER A 8 -1.90 -29.27 28.62
N LEU A 9 -2.89 -28.95 27.78
CA LEU A 9 -2.76 -27.90 26.76
C LEU A 9 -2.48 -26.52 27.37
N ARG A 10 -3.10 -26.23 28.53
CA ARG A 10 -2.83 -24.99 29.27
C ARG A 10 -1.41 -24.95 29.83
N ALA A 11 -0.91 -26.07 30.35
CA ALA A 11 0.46 -26.16 30.85
C ALA A 11 1.49 -26.01 29.71
N GLU A 12 1.23 -26.63 28.56
CA GLU A 12 2.06 -26.49 27.36
C GLU A 12 2.06 -25.04 26.83
N PHE A 13 0.89 -24.38 26.82
CA PHE A 13 0.79 -22.97 26.44
C PHE A 13 1.52 -22.05 27.43
N ASP A 14 1.34 -22.25 28.73
CA ASP A 14 2.03 -21.44 29.76
C ASP A 14 3.54 -21.64 29.70
N GLN A 15 4.01 -22.85 29.37
CA GLN A 15 5.43 -23.12 29.13
C GLN A 15 5.94 -22.41 27.88
N PHE A 16 5.20 -22.47 26.76
CA PHE A 16 5.55 -21.75 25.54
C PHE A 16 5.62 -20.24 25.73
N VAL A 17 4.67 -19.66 26.46
CA VAL A 17 4.65 -18.22 26.76
C VAL A 17 5.83 -17.82 27.64
N ARG A 18 6.15 -18.60 28.67
CA ARG A 18 7.33 -18.34 29.52
C ARG A 18 8.63 -18.40 28.73
N GLU A 19 8.78 -19.42 27.88
CA GLU A 19 9.98 -19.60 27.05
C GLU A 19 10.16 -18.48 26.02
N LYS A 20 9.07 -17.84 25.58
CA LYS A 20 9.09 -16.70 24.65
C LYS A 20 9.12 -15.32 25.32
N CYS A 21 8.76 -15.22 26.59
CA CYS A 21 8.62 -13.94 27.30
C CYS A 21 9.52 -13.78 28.54
N ASP A 22 10.51 -14.65 28.77
CA ASP A 22 11.41 -14.60 29.94
C ASP A 22 12.50 -13.50 29.90
N THR A 23 12.53 -12.68 28.83
CA THR A 23 13.17 -11.36 28.90
C THR A 23 12.08 -10.35 29.18
N GLY A 24 12.05 -9.81 30.41
CA GLY A 24 11.08 -8.83 30.93
C GLY A 24 10.99 -7.49 30.20
N THR A 25 11.33 -7.45 28.91
CA THR A 25 10.93 -6.47 27.93
C THR A 25 10.15 -7.21 26.86
N CYS A 26 8.82 -7.05 26.86
CA CYS A 26 8.06 -7.12 25.60
C CYS A 26 8.39 -5.86 24.77
N GLU A 27 9.68 -5.60 24.56
CA GLU A 27 10.10 -4.95 23.35
C GLU A 27 9.74 -5.99 22.29
N THR A 28 8.71 -5.70 21.50
CA THR A 28 8.74 -6.16 20.11
C THR A 28 10.13 -5.79 19.66
N THR A 29 11.04 -6.77 19.54
CA THR A 29 12.37 -6.48 19.05
C THR A 29 12.11 -5.74 17.75
N ALA A 30 12.58 -4.49 17.72
CA ALA A 30 12.60 -3.65 16.55
C ALA A 30 13.62 -4.26 15.56
N GLU A 31 13.46 -5.55 15.26
CA GLU A 31 14.13 -6.28 14.21
C GLU A 31 13.57 -5.74 12.90
N GLY A 32 14.15 -4.61 12.52
CA GLY A 32 13.82 -3.90 11.30
C GLY A 32 13.07 -2.60 11.52
N GLU A 33 13.45 -1.77 12.50
CA GLU A 33 13.67 -0.35 12.15
C GLU A 33 14.78 -0.29 11.09
N ASN A 34 14.45 -0.78 9.88
CA ASN A 34 15.17 -0.42 8.69
C ASN A 34 14.97 1.08 8.66
N THR A 35 16.05 1.82 8.89
CA THR A 35 16.22 3.21 8.47
C THR A 35 15.31 3.42 7.27
N GLU A 36 14.18 4.10 7.48
CA GLU A 36 13.26 4.44 6.40
C GLU A 36 14.07 5.36 5.50
N GLU A 37 14.71 4.77 4.49
CA GLU A 37 15.48 5.53 3.51
C GLU A 37 14.58 6.65 3.01
N PRO A 38 15.12 7.88 2.95
CA PRO A 38 14.31 9.05 2.65
C PRO A 38 13.64 8.85 1.29
N VAL A 39 12.31 8.82 1.30
CA VAL A 39 11.52 8.84 0.07
C VAL A 39 11.31 10.29 -0.36
N PRO A 40 11.12 10.57 -1.66
CA PRO A 40 10.77 11.91 -2.12
C PRO A 40 9.54 12.43 -1.38
N GLY A 41 9.53 13.72 -0.99
CA GLY A 41 8.47 14.28 -0.14
C GLY A 41 7.06 14.15 -0.72
N PHE A 42 6.91 14.11 -2.06
CA PHE A 42 5.62 13.91 -2.70
C PHE A 42 5.03 12.51 -2.45
N VAL A 43 5.86 11.51 -2.14
CA VAL A 43 5.43 10.11 -1.93
C VAL A 43 4.61 9.99 -0.65
N ASP A 44 4.92 10.77 0.39
CA ASP A 44 4.13 10.77 1.62
C ASP A 44 2.71 11.30 1.39
N GLU A 45 2.59 12.43 0.68
CA GLU A 45 1.30 13.01 0.35
C GLU A 45 0.51 12.13 -0.63
N LEU A 46 1.20 11.55 -1.62
CA LEU A 46 0.63 10.58 -2.54
C LEU A 46 0.07 9.38 -1.78
N ALA A 47 0.83 8.80 -0.85
CA ALA A 47 0.40 7.65 -0.07
C ALA A 47 -0.85 7.98 0.76
N ASP A 48 -0.89 9.14 1.42
CA ASP A 48 -2.03 9.55 2.24
C ASP A 48 -3.30 9.77 1.38
N LYS A 49 -3.16 10.37 0.20
CA LYS A 49 -4.28 10.55 -0.74
C LYS A 49 -4.73 9.24 -1.38
N LEU A 50 -3.80 8.35 -1.73
CA LEU A 50 -4.08 7.11 -2.46
C LEU A 50 -4.61 5.99 -1.55
N LEU A 51 -4.21 5.94 -0.28
CA LEU A 51 -4.59 4.86 0.65
C LEU A 51 -5.91 5.10 1.39
N ALA A 52 -6.42 6.33 1.37
CA ALA A 52 -7.67 6.73 2.02
C ALA A 52 -8.82 6.76 1.01
N PRO A 53 -9.81 5.86 1.11
CA PRO A 53 -10.94 5.80 0.16
C PRO A 53 -11.76 7.08 0.09
N HIS A 54 -11.78 7.86 1.17
CA HIS A 54 -12.45 9.16 1.18
C HIS A 54 -11.86 10.15 0.17
N TYR A 55 -10.55 10.05 -0.11
CA TYR A 55 -9.87 10.88 -1.10
C TYR A 55 -9.84 10.22 -2.50
N CYS A 56 -9.36 8.99 -2.60
CA CYS A 56 -9.12 8.35 -3.90
C CYS A 56 -10.32 7.57 -4.47
N GLY A 57 -11.36 7.39 -3.68
CA GLY A 57 -12.56 6.69 -4.11
C GLY A 57 -12.49 5.16 -4.04
N ALA A 58 -11.33 4.57 -3.71
CA ALA A 58 -11.16 3.11 -3.64
C ALA A 58 -10.31 2.67 -2.45
N TYR A 59 -10.53 1.44 -1.99
CA TYR A 59 -9.63 0.79 -1.04
C TYR A 59 -8.63 -0.11 -1.77
N PHE A 60 -7.35 0.15 -1.54
CA PHE A 60 -6.25 -0.75 -1.90
C PHE A 60 -5.83 -1.57 -0.70
N SER A 61 -5.95 -2.89 -0.84
CA SER A 61 -5.41 -3.85 0.12
C SER A 61 -3.90 -4.02 -0.05
N ARG A 62 -3.24 -4.64 0.92
CA ARG A 62 -1.84 -5.03 0.80
C ARG A 62 -1.57 -5.93 -0.41
N LEU A 63 -2.53 -6.80 -0.75
CA LEU A 63 -2.43 -7.68 -1.91
C LEU A 63 -2.57 -6.92 -3.22
N ASP A 64 -3.41 -5.89 -3.27
CA ASP A 64 -3.52 -5.03 -4.46
C ASP A 64 -2.17 -4.32 -4.71
N ILE A 65 -1.58 -3.72 -3.66
CA ILE A 65 -0.30 -3.02 -3.77
C ILE A 65 0.83 -3.99 -4.18
N LYS A 66 0.83 -5.21 -3.64
CA LYS A 66 1.81 -6.25 -4.04
C LYS A 66 1.67 -6.62 -5.51
N ARG A 67 0.45 -6.79 -6.01
CA ARG A 67 0.18 -7.11 -7.43
C ARG A 67 0.62 -5.99 -8.36
N ILE A 68 0.40 -4.73 -7.95
CA ILE A 68 0.86 -3.56 -8.71
C ILE A 68 2.38 -3.57 -8.83
N ALA A 69 3.10 -3.83 -7.73
CA ALA A 69 4.55 -3.95 -7.76
C ALA A 69 5.00 -5.08 -8.70
N GLU A 70 4.40 -6.27 -8.56
CA GLU A 70 4.74 -7.44 -9.38
C GLU A 70 4.46 -7.20 -10.87
N ALA A 71 3.43 -6.41 -11.21
CA ALA A 71 3.09 -6.07 -12.60
C ALA A 71 4.10 -5.12 -13.27
N ILE A 72 4.92 -4.42 -12.48
CA ILE A 72 6.01 -3.55 -12.99
C ILE A 72 7.40 -4.15 -12.72
N ASP A 73 7.46 -5.47 -12.54
CA ASP A 73 8.68 -6.26 -12.26
C ASP A 73 9.38 -5.90 -10.93
N GLU A 74 8.64 -5.31 -9.98
CA GLU A 74 9.13 -5.06 -8.62
C GLU A 74 8.62 -6.10 -7.62
N SER A 75 9.49 -6.49 -6.68
CA SER A 75 9.14 -7.40 -5.59
C SER A 75 9.20 -6.68 -4.25
N ILE A 76 8.02 -6.37 -3.70
CA ILE A 76 7.90 -5.78 -2.36
C ILE A 76 7.39 -6.79 -1.32
N PRO A 77 7.98 -6.83 -0.12
CA PRO A 77 7.45 -7.65 0.97
C PRO A 77 6.12 -7.08 1.49
N ILE A 78 5.21 -7.95 1.93
CA ILE A 78 3.96 -7.51 2.56
C ILE A 78 4.26 -6.85 3.90
N LYS A 79 3.99 -5.55 4.00
CA LYS A 79 4.14 -4.72 5.19
C LYS A 79 2.87 -3.90 5.43
N GLU A 80 2.95 -2.89 6.28
CA GLU A 80 1.91 -1.85 6.40
C GLU A 80 1.76 -1.11 5.05
N ARG A 81 0.53 -0.69 4.69
CA ARG A 81 0.21 -0.19 3.35
C ARG A 81 1.01 1.06 2.97
N LYS A 82 1.14 2.03 3.87
CA LYS A 82 1.93 3.25 3.64
C LYS A 82 3.40 2.89 3.41
N LYS A 83 3.96 1.97 4.21
CA LYS A 83 5.32 1.43 3.98
C LYS A 83 5.47 0.72 2.63
N MET A 84 4.44 0.01 2.17
CA MET A 84 4.47 -0.65 0.86
C MET A 84 4.45 0.36 -0.30
N ILE A 85 3.65 1.43 -0.21
CA ILE A 85 3.65 2.52 -1.21
C ILE A 85 5.01 3.23 -1.21
N LYS A 86 5.56 3.54 -0.04
CA LYS A 86 6.91 4.13 0.08
C LYS A 86 7.98 3.24 -0.55
N ALA A 87 7.91 1.93 -0.33
CA ALA A 87 8.84 0.98 -0.94
C ALA A 87 8.73 0.99 -2.46
N LEU A 88 7.51 0.97 -3.00
CA LEU A 88 7.24 1.00 -4.45
C LEU A 88 7.81 2.24 -5.13
N PHE A 89 7.71 3.41 -4.49
CA PHE A 89 8.15 4.66 -5.11
C PHE A 89 9.56 5.11 -4.68
N ARG A 90 10.26 4.32 -3.86
CA ARG A 90 11.55 4.70 -3.25
C ARG A 90 12.61 5.11 -4.27
N HIS A 91 12.68 4.39 -5.39
CA HIS A 91 13.69 4.60 -6.43
C HIS A 91 13.08 5.17 -7.70
N THR A 92 11.96 5.88 -7.60
CA THR A 92 11.31 6.50 -8.77
C THR A 92 12.19 7.62 -9.29
N THR A 93 13.02 7.31 -10.29
CA THR A 93 13.92 8.26 -10.94
C THR A 93 13.45 8.60 -12.36
N SER A 94 12.58 7.78 -12.95
CA SER A 94 12.08 7.97 -14.32
C SER A 94 10.57 8.17 -14.39
N LYS A 95 10.17 8.99 -15.36
CA LYS A 95 8.77 9.24 -15.73
C LYS A 95 8.10 7.95 -16.21
N GLU A 96 8.87 7.10 -16.90
CA GLU A 96 8.39 5.79 -17.38
C GLU A 96 8.00 4.87 -16.22
N TYR A 97 8.82 4.78 -15.18
CA TYR A 97 8.51 3.98 -13.99
C TYR A 97 7.24 4.48 -13.30
N LEU A 98 7.14 5.79 -13.08
CA LEU A 98 5.97 6.42 -12.47
C LEU A 98 4.70 6.16 -13.30
N ARG A 99 4.80 6.27 -14.64
CA ARG A 99 3.69 5.97 -15.57
C ARG A 99 3.23 4.53 -15.42
N LYS A 100 4.14 3.56 -15.47
CA LYS A 100 3.82 2.12 -15.33
C LYS A 100 3.10 1.83 -14.01
N ALA A 101 3.63 2.36 -12.91
CA ALA A 101 3.01 2.18 -11.60
C ALA A 101 1.58 2.75 -11.56
N PHE A 102 1.38 3.97 -12.07
CA PHE A 102 0.05 4.61 -12.07
C PHE A 102 -0.93 3.95 -13.04
N ASP A 103 -0.47 3.42 -14.17
CA ASP A 103 -1.30 2.66 -15.09
C ASP A 103 -1.83 1.37 -14.44
N GLU A 104 -1.03 0.71 -13.60
CA GLU A 104 -1.47 -0.44 -12.81
C GLU A 104 -2.46 -0.03 -11.70
N PHE A 105 -2.23 1.09 -11.00
CA PHE A 105 -3.27 1.66 -10.12
C PHE A 105 -4.58 1.93 -10.88
N ASN A 106 -4.50 2.48 -12.10
CA ASN A 106 -5.64 2.74 -12.97
C ASN A 106 -6.40 1.46 -13.36
N ARG A 107 -5.71 0.34 -13.61
CA ARG A 107 -6.37 -0.97 -13.81
C ARG A 107 -7.18 -1.39 -12.58
N HIS A 108 -6.58 -1.29 -11.40
CA HIS A 108 -7.27 -1.64 -10.16
C HIS A 108 -8.47 -0.72 -9.88
N PHE A 109 -8.35 0.58 -10.17
CA PHE A 109 -9.46 1.53 -10.13
C PHE A 109 -10.58 1.13 -11.10
N GLY A 110 -10.24 0.76 -12.33
CA GLY A 110 -11.22 0.29 -13.32
C GLY A 110 -12.04 -0.90 -12.80
N GLY A 111 -11.38 -1.88 -12.16
CA GLY A 111 -12.07 -2.99 -11.51
C GLY A 111 -13.02 -2.56 -10.39
N ARG A 112 -12.67 -1.53 -9.61
CA ARG A 112 -13.55 -0.98 -8.56
C ARG A 112 -14.74 -0.21 -9.14
N ILE A 113 -14.55 0.54 -10.22
CA ILE A 113 -15.63 1.23 -10.92
C ILE A 113 -16.66 0.21 -11.43
N LEU A 114 -16.22 -0.90 -12.02
CA LEU A 114 -17.13 -1.96 -12.49
C LEU A 114 -17.97 -2.53 -11.34
N ILE A 115 -17.34 -2.83 -10.20
CA ILE A 115 -18.06 -3.29 -9.00
C ILE A 115 -19.08 -2.22 -8.53
N TYR A 116 -18.69 -0.94 -8.51
CA TYR A 116 -19.59 0.14 -8.11
C TYR A 116 -20.77 0.32 -9.06
N GLN A 117 -20.58 0.10 -10.36
CA GLN A 117 -21.65 0.10 -11.36
C GLN A 117 -22.61 -1.07 -11.12
N GLU A 118 -22.10 -2.29 -10.98
CA GLU A 118 -22.91 -3.47 -10.68
C GLU A 118 -23.73 -3.30 -9.39
N LEU A 119 -23.12 -2.77 -8.33
CA LEU A 119 -23.81 -2.50 -7.07
C LEU A 119 -24.83 -1.37 -7.18
N SER A 120 -24.56 -0.35 -7.98
CA SER A 120 -25.50 0.75 -8.24
C SER A 120 -26.76 0.26 -8.96
N GLU A 121 -26.61 -0.65 -9.91
CA GLU A 121 -27.71 -1.26 -10.65
C GLU A 121 -28.51 -2.22 -9.77
N ALA A 122 -27.82 -3.05 -8.97
CA ALA A 122 -28.47 -3.99 -8.06
C ALA A 122 -29.16 -3.30 -6.87
N PHE A 123 -28.64 -2.17 -6.40
CA PHE A 123 -29.12 -1.44 -5.22
C PHE A 123 -29.33 0.06 -5.50
N PRO A 124 -30.40 0.45 -6.24
CA PRO A 124 -30.61 1.83 -6.67
C PRO A 124 -30.67 2.86 -5.54
N ALA A 125 -31.15 2.48 -4.36
CA ALA A 125 -31.21 3.36 -3.18
C ALA A 125 -29.81 3.79 -2.69
N SER A 126 -28.78 3.00 -2.96
CA SER A 126 -27.38 3.28 -2.58
C SER A 126 -26.56 3.85 -3.74
N LYS A 127 -27.16 4.00 -4.94
CA LYS A 127 -26.48 4.48 -6.15
C LYS A 127 -25.68 5.76 -5.92
N GLY A 128 -26.24 6.74 -5.22
CA GLY A 128 -25.56 8.02 -4.98
C GLY A 128 -24.22 7.88 -4.25
N ILE A 129 -24.09 6.88 -3.37
CA ILE A 129 -22.83 6.59 -2.66
C ILE A 129 -21.78 6.05 -3.64
N PHE A 130 -22.16 5.09 -4.48
CA PHE A 130 -21.25 4.47 -5.45
C PHE A 130 -20.86 5.43 -6.58
N ASP A 131 -21.78 6.29 -7.03
CA ASP A 131 -21.49 7.37 -7.98
C ASP A 131 -20.43 8.32 -7.41
N GLU A 132 -20.57 8.74 -6.13
CA GLU A 132 -19.62 9.62 -5.47
C GLU A 132 -18.21 8.99 -5.42
N TYR A 133 -18.10 7.71 -5.06
CA TYR A 133 -16.81 6.99 -5.07
C TYR A 133 -16.25 6.86 -6.49
N THR A 134 -17.09 6.63 -7.49
CA THR A 134 -16.68 6.59 -8.91
C THR A 134 -16.12 7.93 -9.38
N ASP A 135 -16.74 9.04 -9.00
CA ASP A 135 -16.28 10.38 -9.35
C ASP A 135 -14.94 10.73 -8.66
N LYS A 136 -14.77 10.31 -7.40
CA LYS A 136 -13.48 10.41 -6.69
C LYS A 136 -12.39 9.63 -7.41
N ILE A 137 -12.65 8.39 -7.82
CA ILE A 137 -11.71 7.59 -8.61
C ILE A 137 -11.31 8.36 -9.85
N LYS A 138 -12.26 8.79 -10.70
CA LYS A 138 -11.98 9.50 -11.95
C LYS A 138 -11.15 10.77 -11.73
N LYS A 139 -11.40 11.51 -10.65
CA LYS A 139 -10.62 12.68 -10.27
C LYS A 139 -9.18 12.28 -9.91
N THR A 140 -9.00 11.23 -9.14
CA THR A 140 -7.67 10.70 -8.80
C THR A 140 -6.91 10.23 -10.03
N GLN A 141 -7.54 9.51 -10.96
CA GLN A 141 -6.88 9.09 -12.21
C GLN A 141 -6.30 10.30 -12.98
N LYS A 142 -7.07 11.39 -13.09
CA LYS A 142 -6.59 12.65 -13.70
C LYS A 142 -5.41 13.27 -12.94
N ILE A 143 -5.42 13.21 -11.61
CA ILE A 143 -4.31 13.71 -10.78
C ILE A 143 -3.05 12.87 -11.03
N LEU A 144 -3.18 11.54 -11.09
CA LEU A 144 -2.05 10.65 -11.40
C LEU A 144 -1.49 10.92 -12.79
N ASP A 145 -2.35 11.14 -13.79
CA ASP A 145 -1.92 11.52 -15.13
C ASP A 145 -1.14 12.83 -15.15
N GLN A 146 -1.65 13.84 -14.43
CA GLN A 146 -1.00 15.14 -14.32
C GLN A 146 0.35 15.03 -13.59
N MET A 147 0.43 14.25 -12.51
CA MET A 147 1.68 14.00 -11.79
C MET A 147 2.75 13.39 -12.69
N VAL A 148 2.38 12.51 -13.62
CA VAL A 148 3.34 11.97 -14.59
C VAL A 148 3.78 13.03 -15.59
N LEU A 149 2.85 13.88 -16.06
CA LEU A 149 3.19 14.97 -16.97
C LEU A 149 4.18 15.94 -16.33
N ASP A 150 3.95 16.29 -15.07
CA ASP A 150 4.73 17.24 -14.27
C ASP A 150 6.01 16.62 -13.68
N PHE A 151 6.19 15.30 -13.80
CA PHE A 151 7.40 14.64 -13.30
C PHE A 151 8.62 15.07 -14.13
N GLU A 152 9.54 15.74 -13.45
CA GLU A 152 10.86 16.12 -13.97
C GLU A 152 11.86 15.02 -13.60
N GLU A 153 12.51 14.44 -14.61
CA GLU A 153 13.56 13.44 -14.38
C GLU A 153 14.82 14.15 -13.89
N ILE A 154 15.37 13.67 -12.78
CA ILE A 154 16.65 14.15 -12.28
C ILE A 154 17.72 13.37 -13.03
N GLU A 155 18.33 13.99 -14.05
CA GLU A 155 19.52 13.40 -14.66
C GLU A 155 20.67 13.38 -13.64
N PRO A 156 21.38 12.25 -13.48
CA PRO A 156 22.58 12.23 -12.65
C PRO A 156 23.58 13.23 -13.23
N THR A 157 23.90 14.28 -12.47
CA THR A 157 24.89 15.28 -12.87
C THR A 157 26.23 14.60 -13.16
N ASP A 158 26.78 14.78 -14.35
CA ASP A 158 28.04 14.16 -14.82
C ASP A 158 29.31 14.60 -14.06
N GLU A 159 29.21 15.42 -13.00
CA GLU A 159 30.35 15.89 -12.21
C GLU A 159 30.24 15.51 -10.72
N PRO A 160 30.63 14.28 -10.33
CA PRO A 160 30.61 13.90 -8.92
C PRO A 160 31.82 14.41 -8.11
N MET A 161 32.79 15.13 -8.68
CA MET A 161 33.89 15.74 -7.90
C MET A 161 34.51 16.97 -8.61
N MET A 162 34.06 18.16 -8.24
CA MET A 162 34.93 19.35 -8.18
C MET A 162 34.63 20.09 -6.88
N ILE A 163 35.35 19.74 -5.82
CA ILE A 163 35.87 20.58 -4.71
C ILE A 163 37.04 19.82 -4.10
#